data_AF-A0A3B6GK52-F1
#
_entry.id   AF-A0A3B6GK52-F1
#
_cell.length_a   1.000
_cell.length_b   1.000
_cell.length_c   1.000
_cell.angle_alpha   90.00
_cell.angle_beta   90.00
_cell.angle_gamma   90.00
#
_symmetry.space_group_name_H-M   'P 1'
#
loop_
_entity.id
_entity.type
_entity.pdbx_description
1 polymer ?
#
loop_
_entity_poly.entity_id
_entity_poly.type
_entity_poly.pdbx_seq_one_letter_code
_entity_poly.pdbx_strand_id
1 'polypeptide(L)'
;MQGAAVDGRSRALPDKADTSSKKARQDLPDGHMKQEAAGGGDGGAIVTAAYNPRVELAVRIDKQVLHCPLCTLPFKPPVFQCKAGHPACGGCVAQLPFGQCMACVDSGGFFDPCPALDAVVSSTRIGCPNAGCQWYVTYHEVAEHQKACPHTPCHCTEPGCGYVGAPQALAGHINTVHSAPLRAVQYGKVSQLQLPVSTPRLVLLGDDNRVFLLTVGALGAGAAVVSVVCARARAATRPRFTCKMWVNLGPPPAAAANCGKEDMVLVDMHIRSSSSPGAVAAADEPTFLPVPRMYLVPAAARDGTSMEVPLHIRIDKLSPLSDALV
;
A
#
# COMPACT_ATOMS: atom_id res chain seq x y z
N MET A 1 50.85 -1.00 -45.10
CA MET A 1 51.83 -1.73 -45.93
C MET A 1 53.11 -1.84 -45.12
N GLN A 2 53.73 -3.04 -45.11
CA GLN A 2 55.06 -3.39 -44.53
C GLN A 2 55.12 -3.32 -42.99
N GLY A 3 55.72 -4.24 -42.22
CA GLY A 3 56.45 -5.47 -42.53
C GLY A 3 57.36 -5.83 -41.34
N ALA A 4 57.28 -7.08 -40.88
CA ALA A 4 58.27 -7.95 -40.20
C ALA A 4 59.06 -7.49 -38.95
N ALA A 5 59.07 -8.32 -37.88
CA ALA A 5 60.20 -9.21 -37.55
C ALA A 5 59.94 -10.08 -36.28
N VAL A 6 60.48 -11.31 -36.35
CA VAL A 6 60.68 -12.41 -35.38
C VAL A 6 61.48 -11.97 -34.12
N ASP A 7 61.52 -12.63 -32.96
CA ASP A 7 61.86 -14.04 -32.66
C ASP A 7 61.75 -14.29 -31.11
N GLY A 8 61.75 -15.56 -30.66
CA GLY A 8 62.49 -15.93 -29.45
C GLY A 8 61.79 -16.29 -28.12
N ARG A 9 61.51 -17.59 -27.96
CA ARG A 9 62.05 -18.47 -26.88
C ARG A 9 61.39 -18.55 -25.47
N SER A 10 60.91 -19.78 -25.21
CA SER A 10 60.97 -20.59 -23.97
C SER A 10 60.24 -20.14 -22.68
N ARG A 11 59.21 -20.91 -22.31
CA ARG A 11 58.62 -20.98 -20.96
C ARG A 11 59.01 -22.30 -20.28
N ALA A 12 59.59 -22.21 -19.10
CA ALA A 12 59.64 -23.26 -18.09
C ALA A 12 58.89 -22.76 -16.84
N LEU A 13 58.00 -23.60 -16.30
CA LEU A 13 57.45 -23.55 -14.93
C LEU A 13 58.32 -24.47 -14.03
N PRO A 14 58.05 -24.60 -12.71
CA PRO A 14 57.42 -23.67 -11.75
C PRO A 14 58.29 -23.51 -10.48
N ASP A 15 57.94 -22.59 -9.57
CA ASP A 15 58.22 -22.84 -8.15
C ASP A 15 57.12 -22.29 -7.22
N LYS A 16 56.94 -23.03 -6.13
CA LYS A 16 55.87 -22.92 -5.13
C LYS A 16 56.04 -21.67 -4.26
N ALA A 17 54.92 -21.13 -3.78
CA ALA A 17 54.92 -20.31 -2.57
C ALA A 17 53.72 -20.68 -1.69
N ASP A 18 54.05 -20.90 -0.43
CA ASP A 18 53.24 -21.43 0.65
C ASP A 18 52.47 -20.33 1.40
N THR A 19 51.58 -20.82 2.24
CA THR A 19 50.54 -20.20 3.07
C THR A 19 50.92 -18.98 3.94
N SER A 20 49.93 -18.11 4.22
CA SER A 20 49.66 -17.60 5.58
C SER A 20 48.33 -16.82 5.68
N SER A 21 47.44 -17.36 6.51
CA SER A 21 46.13 -16.85 6.90
C SER A 21 46.18 -15.53 7.68
N LYS A 22 45.27 -14.59 7.38
CA LYS A 22 44.78 -13.56 8.34
C LYS A 22 43.26 -13.40 8.22
N LYS A 23 42.55 -13.82 9.27
CA LYS A 23 41.10 -13.62 9.48
C LYS A 23 40.79 -12.13 9.57
N ALA A 24 39.85 -11.65 8.76
CA ALA A 24 39.13 -10.40 9.00
C ALA A 24 37.68 -10.73 9.40
N ARG A 25 37.32 -10.34 10.62
CA ARG A 25 35.99 -10.44 11.21
C ARG A 25 35.15 -9.28 10.67
N GLN A 26 34.03 -9.56 10.03
CA GLN A 26 33.04 -8.54 9.66
C GLN A 26 31.76 -8.79 10.46
N ASP A 27 31.39 -7.77 11.22
CA ASP A 27 30.17 -7.62 12.02
C ASP A 27 28.92 -7.52 11.12
N LEU A 28 27.84 -8.21 11.49
CA LEU A 28 26.49 -8.07 10.91
C LEU A 28 25.63 -7.21 11.86
N PRO A 29 24.74 -6.33 11.35
CA PRO A 29 23.80 -5.62 12.21
C PRO A 29 22.55 -6.45 12.50
N ASP A 30 22.16 -6.51 13.78
CA ASP A 30 20.94 -7.10 14.29
C ASP A 30 19.68 -6.33 13.86
N GLY A 31 18.82 -6.98 13.07
CA GLY A 31 17.47 -6.50 12.76
C GLY A 31 16.44 -7.27 13.58
N HIS A 32 15.98 -6.68 14.69
CA HIS A 32 14.89 -7.23 15.51
C HIS A 32 13.56 -7.27 14.73
N MET A 33 13.01 -8.48 14.54
CA MET A 33 11.70 -8.72 13.95
C MET A 33 10.69 -8.99 15.07
N LYS A 34 9.69 -8.12 15.24
CA LYS A 34 8.57 -8.32 16.18
C LYS A 34 7.58 -9.33 15.61
N GLN A 35 7.33 -10.40 16.34
CA GLN A 35 6.22 -11.33 16.11
C GLN A 35 5.38 -11.38 17.40
N GLU A 36 4.11 -11.01 17.32
CA GLU A 36 3.14 -11.18 18.41
C GLU A 36 2.47 -12.55 18.29
N ALA A 37 2.48 -13.31 19.39
CA ALA A 37 1.75 -14.56 19.54
C ALA A 37 0.76 -14.42 20.70
N ALA A 38 -0.52 -14.69 20.44
CA ALA A 38 -1.55 -14.86 21.46
C ALA A 38 -1.77 -16.36 21.69
N GLY A 39 -1.73 -16.78 22.96
CA GLY A 39 -1.91 -18.18 23.38
C GLY A 39 -3.25 -18.46 24.05
N GLY A 40 -3.66 -19.73 24.01
CA GLY A 40 -4.63 -20.31 24.96
C GLY A 40 -5.36 -21.59 24.50
N GLY A 41 -4.87 -22.76 24.96
CA GLY A 41 -5.58 -24.07 25.15
C GLY A 41 -5.92 -24.89 23.90
N ASP A 42 -5.93 -26.23 23.86
CA ASP A 42 -5.81 -27.31 24.85
C ASP A 42 -5.47 -28.64 24.14
N GLY A 43 -4.81 -29.56 24.84
CA GLY A 43 -4.77 -31.02 24.67
C GLY A 43 -4.65 -31.67 23.28
N GLY A 44 -3.42 -31.90 22.81
CA GLY A 44 -3.13 -32.91 21.79
C GLY A 44 -1.63 -33.12 21.67
N ALA A 45 -1.15 -34.37 21.69
CA ALA A 45 0.27 -34.69 21.64
C ALA A 45 0.92 -34.13 20.36
N ILE A 46 1.49 -32.94 20.48
CA ILE A 46 2.30 -32.31 19.44
C ILE A 46 3.66 -32.99 19.47
N VAL A 47 3.95 -33.75 18.42
CA VAL A 47 5.33 -33.97 18.00
C VAL A 47 5.93 -32.58 17.90
N THR A 48 6.82 -32.22 18.83
CA THR A 48 7.55 -30.95 18.78
C THR A 48 8.41 -30.98 17.54
N ALA A 49 7.87 -30.49 16.42
CA ALA A 49 8.67 -30.14 15.27
C ALA A 49 9.70 -29.13 15.80
N ALA A 50 10.96 -29.56 15.85
CA ALA A 50 12.06 -28.72 16.27
C ALA A 50 11.92 -27.39 15.52
N TYR A 51 11.80 -26.29 16.27
CA TYR A 51 11.84 -24.95 15.71
C TYR A 51 13.26 -24.75 15.19
N ASN A 52 13.49 -25.19 13.96
CA ASN A 52 14.66 -24.82 13.21
C ASN A 52 14.41 -23.38 12.74
N PRO A 53 15.20 -22.40 13.18
CA PRO A 53 15.12 -21.07 12.60
C PRO A 53 15.33 -21.21 11.10
N ARG A 54 14.34 -20.77 10.31
CA ARG A 54 14.43 -20.80 8.86
C ARG A 54 15.55 -19.83 8.46
N VAL A 55 16.66 -20.39 8.00
CA VAL A 55 17.73 -19.61 7.39
C VAL A 55 17.28 -19.28 5.97
N GLU A 56 16.99 -18.01 5.70
CA GLU A 56 16.64 -17.54 4.35
C GLU A 56 17.90 -17.12 3.59
N LEU A 57 17.98 -17.48 2.31
CA LEU A 57 19.09 -17.15 1.41
C LEU A 57 18.60 -16.20 0.32
N ALA A 58 19.27 -15.07 0.12
CA ALA A 58 19.00 -14.18 -0.99
C ALA A 58 19.71 -14.68 -2.24
N VAL A 59 18.95 -15.18 -3.22
CA VAL A 59 19.46 -15.69 -4.49
C VAL A 59 18.85 -14.94 -5.67
N ARG A 60 19.56 -14.89 -6.80
CA ARG A 60 19.04 -14.36 -8.07
C ARG A 60 18.56 -15.53 -8.91
N ILE A 61 17.30 -15.49 -9.32
CA ILE A 61 16.66 -16.52 -10.13
C ILE A 61 16.07 -15.85 -11.37
N ASP A 62 16.18 -16.48 -12.54
CA ASP A 62 15.49 -16.02 -13.74
C ASP A 62 13.97 -16.14 -13.53
N LYS A 63 13.24 -15.04 -13.71
CA LYS A 63 11.80 -14.97 -13.60
C LYS A 63 11.09 -16.09 -14.38
N GLN A 64 11.61 -16.45 -15.56
CA GLN A 64 10.96 -17.42 -16.44
C GLN A 64 10.84 -18.81 -15.80
N VAL A 65 11.75 -19.19 -14.88
CA VAL A 65 11.70 -20.52 -14.24
C VAL A 65 10.55 -20.65 -13.23
N LEU A 66 9.99 -19.52 -12.79
CA LEU A 66 8.84 -19.45 -11.89
C LEU A 66 7.51 -19.26 -12.64
N HIS A 67 7.54 -19.29 -13.97
CA HIS A 67 6.39 -19.04 -14.83
C HIS A 67 6.02 -20.30 -15.60
N CYS A 68 4.73 -20.52 -15.77
CA CYS A 68 4.23 -21.58 -16.63
C CYS A 68 4.63 -21.31 -18.09
N PRO A 69 5.30 -22.24 -18.79
CA PRO A 69 5.71 -22.02 -20.18
C PRO A 69 4.53 -21.91 -21.14
N LEU A 70 3.34 -22.40 -20.75
CA LEU A 70 2.15 -22.40 -21.59
C LEU A 70 1.37 -21.08 -21.52
N CYS A 71 1.19 -20.51 -20.32
CA CYS A 71 0.41 -19.27 -20.14
C CYS A 71 1.24 -18.07 -19.72
N THR A 72 2.53 -18.25 -19.44
CA THR A 72 3.48 -17.21 -18.98
C THR A 72 3.10 -16.55 -17.66
N LEU A 73 2.15 -17.10 -16.90
CA LEU A 73 1.79 -16.63 -15.57
C LEU A 73 2.66 -17.29 -14.49
N PRO A 74 2.91 -16.62 -13.35
CA PRO A 74 3.59 -17.23 -12.21
C PRO A 74 2.92 -18.53 -11.78
N PHE A 75 3.72 -19.54 -11.46
CA PHE A 75 3.22 -20.78 -10.88
C PHE A 75 2.55 -20.52 -9.53
N LYS A 76 1.39 -21.16 -9.33
CA LYS A 76 0.70 -21.27 -8.05
C LYS A 76 0.54 -22.75 -7.73
N PRO A 77 0.75 -23.18 -6.49
CA PRO A 77 0.45 -24.56 -6.11
C PRO A 77 -1.02 -24.92 -6.40
N PRO A 78 -1.31 -26.16 -6.84
CA PRO A 78 -0.35 -27.20 -7.22
C PRO A 78 0.30 -26.96 -8.60
N VAL A 79 1.61 -27.16 -8.66
CA VAL A 79 2.44 -27.18 -9.87
C VAL A 79 2.60 -28.63 -10.31
N PHE A 80 2.48 -28.87 -11.61
CA PHE A 80 2.57 -30.20 -12.18
C PHE A 80 3.83 -30.34 -13.03
N GLN A 81 4.36 -31.55 -13.09
CA GLN A 81 5.52 -31.88 -13.89
C GLN A 81 5.29 -33.22 -14.58
N CYS A 82 5.57 -33.30 -15.89
CA CYS A 82 5.54 -34.59 -16.58
C CYS A 82 6.82 -35.40 -16.30
N LYS A 83 6.83 -36.69 -16.62
CA LYS A 83 8.01 -37.57 -16.41
C LYS A 83 9.29 -37.10 -17.10
N ALA A 84 9.18 -36.31 -18.17
CA ALA A 84 10.33 -35.73 -18.88
C ALA A 84 10.83 -34.42 -18.24
N GLY A 85 10.17 -33.93 -17.20
CA GLY A 85 10.59 -32.75 -16.44
C GLY A 85 9.94 -31.43 -16.85
N HIS A 86 9.06 -31.41 -17.87
CA HIS A 86 8.35 -30.19 -18.28
C HIS A 86 7.32 -29.77 -17.22
N PRO A 87 7.39 -28.53 -16.70
CA PRO A 87 6.42 -28.05 -15.71
C PRO A 87 5.21 -27.36 -16.37
N ALA A 88 4.04 -27.45 -15.73
CA ALA A 88 2.83 -26.75 -16.11
C ALA A 88 1.98 -26.40 -14.87
N CYS A 89 1.19 -25.33 -14.96
CA CYS A 89 0.24 -24.99 -13.89
C CYS A 89 -1.04 -25.81 -14.04
N GLY A 90 -1.76 -26.04 -12.94
CA GLY A 90 -3.00 -26.83 -12.95
C GLY A 90 -4.05 -26.30 -13.94
N GLY A 91 -4.15 -24.98 -14.11
CA GLY A 91 -5.08 -24.38 -15.07
C GLY A 91 -4.76 -24.73 -16.53
N CYS A 92 -3.48 -24.84 -16.90
CA CYS A 92 -3.09 -25.28 -18.24
C CYS A 92 -3.22 -26.80 -18.39
N VAL A 93 -2.85 -27.58 -17.37
CA VAL A 93 -3.00 -29.05 -17.41
C VAL A 93 -4.47 -29.44 -17.62
N ALA A 94 -5.40 -28.76 -16.96
CA ALA A 94 -6.83 -28.99 -17.11
C ALA A 94 -7.37 -28.67 -18.52
N GLN A 95 -6.66 -27.83 -19.29
CA GLN A 95 -7.04 -27.48 -20.67
C GLN A 95 -6.36 -28.37 -21.72
N LEU A 96 -5.36 -29.16 -21.32
CA LEU A 96 -4.66 -30.05 -22.25
C LEU A 96 -5.50 -31.30 -22.53
N PRO A 97 -5.52 -31.78 -23.79
CA PRO A 97 -6.17 -33.03 -24.13
C PRO A 97 -5.60 -34.17 -23.28
N PHE A 98 -6.48 -34.82 -22.50
CA PHE A 98 -6.12 -35.94 -21.61
C PHE A 98 -5.02 -35.63 -20.58
N GLY A 99 -4.73 -34.36 -20.29
CA GLY A 99 -3.66 -33.96 -19.38
C GLY A 99 -2.26 -34.39 -19.83
N GLN A 100 -2.05 -34.53 -21.14
CA GLN A 100 -0.80 -35.01 -21.73
C GLN A 100 0.15 -33.87 -22.10
N CYS A 101 1.45 -34.12 -21.93
CA CYS A 101 2.49 -33.15 -22.28
C CYS A 101 2.72 -33.08 -23.80
N MET A 102 2.26 -31.99 -24.42
CA MET A 102 2.43 -31.78 -25.87
C MET A 102 3.89 -31.51 -26.30
N ALA A 103 4.79 -31.24 -25.36
CA ALA A 103 6.20 -30.97 -25.65
C ALA A 103 7.06 -32.25 -25.73
N CYS A 104 6.55 -33.40 -25.27
CA CYS A 104 7.29 -34.65 -25.35
C CYS A 104 7.10 -35.31 -26.73
N VAL A 105 8.20 -35.79 -27.31
CA VAL A 105 8.22 -36.40 -28.66
C VAL A 105 7.50 -37.76 -28.70
N ASP A 106 7.52 -38.53 -27.60
CA ASP A 106 7.04 -39.92 -27.56
C ASP A 106 5.83 -40.10 -26.64
N SER A 107 4.65 -39.62 -27.04
CA SER A 107 3.39 -39.74 -26.28
C SER A 107 3.45 -39.08 -24.90
N GLY A 108 3.35 -37.74 -24.93
CA GLY A 108 3.15 -36.81 -23.82
C GLY A 108 2.87 -37.42 -22.46
N GLY A 109 3.92 -37.73 -21.70
CA GLY A 109 3.80 -38.23 -20.34
C GLY A 109 2.81 -37.37 -19.53
N PHE A 110 2.00 -38.05 -18.72
CA PHE A 110 1.02 -37.38 -17.88
C PHE A 110 1.69 -36.44 -16.89
N PHE A 111 1.01 -35.35 -16.60
CA PHE A 111 1.41 -34.39 -15.58
C PHE A 111 1.02 -34.90 -14.21
N ASP A 112 2.01 -35.09 -13.33
CA ASP A 112 1.79 -35.42 -11.93
C ASP A 112 2.06 -34.18 -11.05
N PRO A 113 1.36 -33.99 -9.92
CA PRO A 113 1.69 -32.95 -8.96
C PRO A 113 3.15 -33.06 -8.52
N CYS A 114 3.85 -31.93 -8.41
CA CYS A 114 5.25 -31.87 -8.02
C CYS A 114 5.40 -31.10 -6.69
N PRO A 115 5.34 -31.80 -5.54
CA PRO A 115 5.47 -31.17 -4.22
C PRO A 115 6.78 -30.38 -4.03
N ALA A 116 7.85 -30.79 -4.72
CA ALA A 116 9.13 -30.08 -4.68
C ALA A 116 9.01 -28.68 -5.33
N LEU A 117 8.36 -28.58 -6.50
CA LEU A 117 8.09 -27.29 -7.14
C LEU A 117 7.11 -26.47 -6.32
N ASP A 118 6.08 -27.08 -5.72
CA ASP A 118 5.16 -26.40 -4.81
C ASP A 118 5.88 -25.76 -3.62
N ALA A 119 6.82 -26.48 -3.01
CA ALA A 119 7.64 -25.98 -1.91
C ALA A 119 8.52 -24.79 -2.37
N VAL A 120 9.12 -24.88 -3.55
CA VAL A 120 9.93 -23.79 -4.12
C VAL A 120 9.09 -22.55 -4.38
N VAL A 121 7.96 -22.66 -5.08
CA VAL A 121 7.14 -21.47 -5.44
C VAL A 121 6.44 -20.86 -4.22
N SER A 122 6.15 -21.67 -3.18
CA SER A 122 5.56 -21.19 -1.92
C SER A 122 6.59 -20.52 -1.00
N SER A 123 7.86 -20.92 -1.07
CA SER A 123 8.95 -20.35 -0.28
C SER A 123 9.64 -19.17 -0.97
N THR A 124 9.50 -19.04 -2.29
CA THR A 124 10.10 -17.93 -3.04
C THR A 124 9.42 -16.62 -2.69
N ARG A 125 10.15 -15.74 -2.01
CA ARG A 125 9.70 -14.41 -1.60
C ARG A 125 10.50 -13.34 -2.29
N ILE A 126 9.83 -12.23 -2.63
CA ILE A 126 10.49 -11.03 -3.12
C ILE A 126 10.04 -9.81 -2.31
N GLY A 127 10.89 -8.80 -2.23
CA GLY A 127 10.52 -7.51 -1.68
C GLY A 127 9.44 -6.85 -2.54
N CYS A 128 8.48 -6.19 -1.90
CA CYS A 128 7.49 -5.40 -2.61
C CYS A 128 8.18 -4.28 -3.41
N PRO A 129 7.85 -4.11 -4.71
CA PRO A 129 8.46 -3.09 -5.54
C PRO A 129 7.95 -1.67 -5.26
N ASN A 130 6.90 -1.51 -4.44
CA ASN A 130 6.39 -0.18 -4.07
C ASN A 130 7.34 0.48 -3.08
N ALA A 131 7.79 1.69 -3.40
CA ALA A 131 8.72 2.46 -2.58
C ALA A 131 8.19 2.64 -1.14
N GLY A 132 9.02 2.30 -0.15
CA GLY A 132 8.68 2.39 1.28
C GLY A 132 7.97 1.15 1.84
N CYS A 133 7.58 0.18 1.02
CA CYS A 133 7.12 -1.11 1.51
C CYS A 133 8.31 -2.04 1.80
N GLN A 134 8.43 -2.47 3.05
CA GLN A 134 9.49 -3.39 3.49
C GLN A 134 9.03 -4.85 3.55
N TRP A 135 7.82 -5.15 3.06
CA TRP A 135 7.28 -6.50 3.13
C TRP A 135 7.86 -7.38 2.03
N TYR A 136 8.23 -8.59 2.43
CA TYR A 136 8.51 -9.70 1.54
C TYR A 136 7.22 -10.49 1.34
N VAL A 137 6.86 -10.71 0.09
CA VAL A 137 5.64 -11.43 -0.30
C VAL A 137 5.99 -12.60 -1.19
N THR A 138 5.18 -13.66 -1.17
CA THR A 138 5.42 -14.80 -2.05
C THR A 138 5.30 -14.34 -3.50
N TYR A 139 6.17 -14.86 -4.36
CA TYR A 139 6.35 -14.34 -5.71
C TYR A 139 5.05 -14.30 -6.51
N HIS A 140 4.23 -15.34 -6.40
CA HIS A 140 2.98 -15.47 -7.15
C HIS A 140 1.82 -14.61 -6.59
N GLU A 141 1.99 -13.99 -5.41
CA GLU A 141 1.04 -13.09 -4.77
C GLU A 141 1.41 -11.60 -4.96
N VAL A 142 2.60 -11.30 -5.48
CA VAL A 142 3.14 -9.92 -5.60
C VAL A 142 2.15 -8.98 -6.26
N ALA A 143 1.51 -9.39 -7.36
CA ALA A 143 0.56 -8.54 -8.08
C ALA A 143 -0.66 -8.16 -7.22
N GLU A 144 -1.18 -9.10 -6.43
CA GLU A 144 -2.31 -8.84 -5.54
C GLU A 144 -1.88 -7.99 -4.33
N HIS A 145 -0.68 -8.23 -3.81
CA HIS A 145 -0.08 -7.37 -2.81
C HIS A 145 0.10 -5.94 -3.33
N GLN A 146 0.68 -5.74 -4.52
CA GLN A 146 0.90 -4.42 -5.11
C GLN A 146 -0.39 -3.62 -5.24
N LYS A 147 -1.50 -4.28 -5.60
CA LYS A 147 -2.83 -3.66 -5.63
C LYS A 147 -3.32 -3.28 -4.23
N ALA A 148 -3.06 -4.10 -3.22
CA ALA A 148 -3.52 -3.88 -1.84
C ALA A 148 -2.58 -3.02 -0.98
N CYS A 149 -1.35 -2.80 -1.45
CA CYS A 149 -0.24 -2.29 -0.68
C CYS A 149 -0.54 -0.89 -0.13
N PRO A 150 -0.25 -0.63 1.16
CA PRO A 150 -0.33 0.71 1.74
C PRO A 150 0.53 1.76 1.02
N HIS A 151 1.60 1.33 0.35
CA HIS A 151 2.58 2.19 -0.30
C HIS A 151 2.38 2.30 -1.81
N THR A 152 1.26 1.78 -2.34
CA THR A 152 0.96 1.92 -3.77
C THR A 152 0.93 3.41 -4.14
N PRO A 153 1.62 3.81 -5.22
CA PRO A 153 1.70 5.21 -5.60
C PRO A 153 0.33 5.85 -5.84
N CYS A 154 0.21 7.11 -5.43
CA CYS A 154 -0.93 7.98 -5.67
C CYS A 154 -0.47 9.20 -6.48
N HIS A 155 -1.39 9.75 -7.26
CA HIS A 155 -1.16 10.91 -8.11
C HIS A 155 -1.53 12.19 -7.37
N CYS A 156 -0.72 13.23 -7.55
CA CYS A 156 -1.13 14.58 -7.19
C CYS A 156 -2.24 15.05 -8.15
N THR A 157 -3.25 15.72 -7.62
CA THR A 157 -4.42 16.19 -8.37
C THR A 157 -4.45 17.71 -8.48
N GLU A 158 -3.34 18.37 -8.14
CA GLU A 158 -3.17 19.79 -8.37
C GLU A 158 -3.07 20.06 -9.87
N PRO A 159 -3.78 21.09 -10.39
CA PRO A 159 -3.75 21.41 -11.81
C PRO A 159 -2.32 21.58 -12.34
N GLY A 160 -1.97 20.81 -13.36
CA GLY A 160 -0.64 20.86 -13.98
C GLY A 160 0.47 20.10 -13.24
N CYS A 161 0.17 19.45 -12.11
CA CYS A 161 1.14 18.63 -11.37
C CYS A 161 1.10 17.16 -11.81
N GLY A 162 2.22 16.65 -12.33
CA GLY A 162 2.37 15.25 -12.74
C GLY A 162 2.97 14.34 -11.67
N TYR A 163 3.04 14.76 -10.40
CA TYR A 163 3.73 14.01 -9.36
C TYR A 163 3.03 12.69 -9.02
N VAL A 164 3.82 11.62 -8.87
CA VAL A 164 3.37 10.28 -8.48
C VAL A 164 4.31 9.73 -7.41
N GLY A 165 3.75 9.27 -6.30
CA GLY A 165 4.55 8.72 -5.20
C GLY A 165 3.71 8.01 -4.15
N ALA A 166 4.34 7.32 -3.21
CA ALA A 166 3.63 6.70 -2.10
C ALA A 166 2.80 7.74 -1.32
N PRO A 167 1.70 7.38 -0.65
CA PRO A 167 0.78 8.36 -0.03
C PRO A 167 1.46 9.36 0.91
N GLN A 168 2.44 8.91 1.71
CA GLN A 168 3.20 9.78 2.61
C GLN A 168 4.10 10.77 1.86
N ALA A 169 4.73 10.32 0.77
CA ALA A 169 5.53 11.18 -0.09
C ALA A 169 4.64 12.20 -0.82
N LEU A 170 3.43 11.80 -1.23
CA LEU A 170 2.41 12.68 -1.78
C LEU A 170 1.98 13.75 -0.76
N ALA A 171 1.75 13.39 0.51
CA ALA A 171 1.44 14.37 1.56
C ALA A 171 2.56 15.41 1.74
N GLY A 172 3.82 14.96 1.79
CA GLY A 172 4.98 15.85 1.86
C GLY A 172 5.10 16.75 0.63
N HIS A 173 4.87 16.20 -0.56
CA HIS A 173 4.85 16.95 -1.82
C HIS A 173 3.76 18.03 -1.84
N ILE A 174 2.53 17.69 -1.47
CA ILE A 174 1.41 18.63 -1.40
C ILE A 174 1.71 19.77 -0.40
N ASN A 175 2.31 19.44 0.74
CA ASN A 175 2.67 20.44 1.76
C ASN A 175 3.82 21.36 1.34
N THR A 176 4.81 20.85 0.60
CA THR A 176 6.04 21.60 0.27
C THR A 176 5.97 22.31 -1.08
N VAL A 177 5.35 21.70 -2.08
CA VAL A 177 5.27 22.23 -3.46
C VAL A 177 4.01 23.05 -3.66
N HIS A 178 2.89 22.63 -3.06
CA HIS A 178 1.60 23.31 -3.20
C HIS A 178 1.22 24.13 -1.97
N SER A 179 2.09 24.18 -0.95
CA SER A 179 1.89 24.94 0.29
C SER A 179 0.56 24.64 0.99
N ALA A 180 -0.04 23.48 0.72
CA ALA A 180 -1.29 23.09 1.32
C ALA A 180 -1.03 22.62 2.76
N PRO A 181 -1.75 23.12 3.77
CA PRO A 181 -1.40 22.83 5.15
C PRO A 181 -1.48 21.33 5.45
N LEU A 182 -0.60 20.88 6.34
CA LEU A 182 -0.58 19.51 6.84
C LEU A 182 -0.88 19.50 8.33
N ARG A 183 -1.82 18.65 8.76
CA ARG A 183 -2.22 18.51 10.16
C ARG A 183 -2.23 17.05 10.59
N ALA A 184 -1.58 16.75 11.70
CA ALA A 184 -1.70 15.43 12.32
C ALA A 184 -3.05 15.28 13.04
N VAL A 185 -3.68 14.12 12.92
CA VAL A 185 -4.96 13.79 13.57
C VAL A 185 -4.85 12.45 14.30
N GLN A 186 -5.53 12.35 15.45
CA GLN A 186 -5.63 11.11 16.22
C GLN A 186 -6.98 10.46 15.98
N TYR A 187 -7.00 9.15 15.76
CA TYR A 187 -8.26 8.44 15.53
C TYR A 187 -9.11 8.42 16.80
N GLY A 188 -10.44 8.50 16.65
CA GLY A 188 -11.40 8.55 17.75
C GLY A 188 -11.45 9.87 18.52
N LYS A 189 -10.54 10.80 18.25
CA LYS A 189 -10.51 12.13 18.86
C LYS A 189 -11.04 13.19 17.90
N VAL A 190 -11.80 14.13 18.45
CA VAL A 190 -12.29 15.29 17.70
C VAL A 190 -11.14 16.28 17.49
N SER A 191 -10.94 16.70 16.26
CA SER A 191 -10.03 17.77 15.86
C SER A 191 -10.85 18.98 15.39
N GLN A 192 -10.51 20.15 15.91
CA GLN A 192 -11.09 21.43 15.50
C GLN A 192 -10.21 22.06 14.43
N LEU A 193 -10.80 22.39 13.28
CA LEU A 193 -10.13 22.96 12.12
C LEU A 193 -10.84 24.23 11.68
N GLN A 194 -10.05 25.24 11.32
CA GLN A 194 -10.53 26.44 10.64
C GLN A 194 -10.08 26.34 9.19
N LEU A 195 -11.02 26.18 8.27
CA LEU A 195 -10.74 25.95 6.86
C LEU A 195 -11.15 27.16 6.05
N PRO A 196 -10.20 27.93 5.48
CA PRO A 196 -10.55 29.02 4.59
C PRO A 196 -11.27 28.48 3.36
N VAL A 197 -12.41 29.08 3.00
CA VAL A 197 -13.13 28.73 1.75
C VAL A 197 -12.25 29.01 0.52
N SER A 198 -11.28 29.91 0.64
CA SER A 198 -10.26 30.22 -0.37
C SER A 198 -9.17 29.15 -0.51
N THR A 199 -8.95 28.34 0.53
CA THR A 199 -7.94 27.27 0.52
C THR A 199 -8.65 25.93 0.33
N PRO A 200 -8.67 25.38 -0.89
CA PRO A 200 -9.58 24.29 -1.20
C PRO A 200 -9.15 22.96 -0.57
N ARG A 201 -7.97 22.86 0.04
CA ARG A 201 -7.35 21.58 0.38
C ARG A 201 -6.55 21.63 1.68
N LEU A 202 -6.74 20.62 2.52
CA LEU A 202 -5.98 20.36 3.74
C LEU A 202 -5.57 18.89 3.78
N VAL A 203 -4.30 18.62 4.08
CA VAL A 203 -3.78 17.27 4.26
C VAL A 203 -3.87 16.88 5.75
N LEU A 204 -4.51 15.76 6.04
CA LEU A 204 -4.56 15.16 7.37
C LEU A 204 -3.70 13.90 7.42
N LEU A 205 -2.85 13.79 8.44
CA LEU A 205 -1.97 12.64 8.68
C LEU A 205 -2.43 11.89 9.94
N GLY A 206 -2.88 10.65 9.78
CA GLY A 206 -3.25 9.78 10.89
C GLY A 206 -2.04 9.23 11.65
N ASP A 207 -2.27 8.71 12.86
CA ASP A 207 -1.23 8.13 13.72
C ASP A 207 -0.46 6.95 13.11
N ASP A 208 -1.09 6.23 12.18
CA ASP A 208 -0.54 5.10 11.43
C ASP A 208 0.08 5.54 10.09
N ASN A 209 0.38 6.84 9.96
CA ASN A 209 0.91 7.48 8.75
C ASN A 209 0.01 7.29 7.52
N ARG A 210 -1.30 7.15 7.72
CA ARG A 210 -2.30 7.24 6.65
C ARG A 210 -2.57 8.69 6.31
N VAL A 211 -2.76 8.94 5.03
CA VAL A 211 -2.98 10.28 4.51
C VAL A 211 -4.44 10.41 4.09
N PHE A 212 -5.10 11.46 4.56
CA PHE A 212 -6.42 11.88 4.13
C PHE A 212 -6.33 13.27 3.53
N LEU A 213 -7.01 13.49 2.42
CA LEU A 213 -7.15 14.81 1.81
C LEU A 213 -8.55 15.30 2.09
N LEU A 214 -8.62 16.42 2.81
CA LEU A 214 -9.85 17.17 3.03
C LEU A 214 -9.96 18.24 1.95
N THR A 215 -11.07 18.27 1.23
CA THR A 215 -11.33 19.25 0.18
C THR A 215 -12.52 20.13 0.57
N VAL A 216 -12.37 21.43 0.35
CA VAL A 216 -13.41 22.44 0.53
C VAL A 216 -13.73 23.01 -0.85
N GLY A 217 -15.02 22.97 -1.21
CA GLY A 217 -15.54 23.56 -2.44
C GLY A 217 -16.66 24.55 -2.14
N ALA A 218 -16.91 25.46 -3.07
CA ALA A 218 -18.10 26.31 -3.02
C ALA A 218 -19.30 25.54 -3.61
N LEU A 219 -20.45 25.60 -2.95
CA LEU A 219 -21.71 24.97 -3.38
C LEU A 219 -22.78 26.03 -3.61
N GLY A 220 -22.63 26.85 -4.65
CA GLY A 220 -23.56 27.95 -4.96
C GLY A 220 -23.77 28.93 -3.79
N ALA A 221 -24.65 29.93 -3.98
CA ALA A 221 -25.27 30.84 -2.99
C ALA A 221 -24.55 31.15 -1.64
N GLY A 222 -23.21 31.18 -1.59
CA GLY A 222 -22.42 31.35 -0.38
C GLY A 222 -22.36 30.14 0.57
N ALA A 223 -22.73 28.94 0.11
CA ALA A 223 -22.52 27.70 0.87
C ALA A 223 -21.19 27.03 0.48
N ALA A 224 -20.63 26.26 1.40
CA ALA A 224 -19.45 25.45 1.17
C ALA A 224 -19.78 23.96 1.29
N VAL A 225 -18.94 23.11 0.71
CA VAL A 225 -18.98 21.66 0.88
C VAL A 225 -17.62 21.19 1.34
N VAL A 226 -17.63 20.24 2.27
CA VAL A 226 -16.41 19.60 2.76
C VAL A 226 -16.48 18.11 2.48
N SER A 227 -15.48 17.58 1.79
CA SER A 227 -15.32 16.13 1.57
C SER A 227 -13.97 15.66 2.07
N VAL A 228 -13.88 14.38 2.43
CA VAL A 228 -12.65 13.73 2.91
C VAL A 228 -12.41 12.43 2.15
N VAL A 229 -11.20 12.27 1.63
CA VAL A 229 -10.79 11.09 0.87
C VAL A 229 -9.48 10.55 1.42
N CYS A 230 -9.37 9.24 1.59
CA CYS A 230 -8.13 8.58 1.95
C CYS A 230 -7.24 8.39 0.71
N ALA A 231 -6.00 8.89 0.76
CA ALA A 231 -5.02 8.73 -0.30
C ALA A 231 -4.50 7.28 -0.31
N ARG A 232 -5.12 6.45 -1.14
CA ARG A 232 -4.83 5.02 -1.25
C ARG A 232 -5.33 4.49 -2.59
N ALA A 233 -4.45 3.88 -3.36
CA ALA A 233 -4.75 3.42 -4.72
C ALA A 233 -5.82 2.32 -4.84
N ARG A 234 -6.18 1.67 -3.72
CA ARG A 234 -7.28 0.71 -3.69
C ARG A 234 -8.38 1.19 -2.77
N ALA A 235 -9.55 1.42 -3.36
CA ALA A 235 -10.83 1.14 -2.73
C ALA A 235 -10.81 -0.35 -2.36
N ALA A 236 -10.39 -0.68 -1.14
CA ALA A 236 -10.75 -1.98 -0.61
C ALA A 236 -12.27 -2.11 -0.75
N THR A 237 -12.74 -3.33 -1.01
CA THR A 237 -14.18 -3.64 -1.13
C THR A 237 -15.01 -3.15 0.06
N ARG A 238 -14.35 -2.72 1.15
CA ARG A 238 -14.96 -1.96 2.23
C ARG A 238 -14.13 -0.72 2.62
N PRO A 239 -14.79 0.39 2.97
CA PRO A 239 -14.15 1.51 3.66
C PRO A 239 -13.49 1.02 4.96
N ARG A 240 -12.33 1.58 5.29
CA ARG A 240 -11.57 1.26 6.52
C ARG A 240 -11.73 2.28 7.63
N PHE A 241 -12.31 3.42 7.28
CA PHE A 241 -12.44 4.55 8.19
C PHE A 241 -13.83 5.13 8.03
N THR A 242 -14.39 5.58 9.14
CA THR A 242 -15.55 6.45 9.16
C THR A 242 -15.13 7.85 9.57
N CYS A 243 -15.84 8.84 9.06
CA CYS A 243 -15.62 10.24 9.38
C CYS A 243 -16.92 10.86 9.85
N LYS A 244 -16.86 11.44 11.05
CA LYS A 244 -17.90 12.34 11.55
C LYS A 244 -17.40 13.76 11.38
N MET A 245 -18.13 14.55 10.62
CA MET A 245 -17.84 15.97 10.40
C MET A 245 -19.06 16.79 10.77
N TRP A 246 -18.86 17.87 11.50
CA TRP A 246 -19.94 18.77 11.85
C TRP A 246 -19.47 20.21 12.03
N VAL A 247 -20.44 21.11 11.93
CA VAL A 247 -20.28 22.54 12.18
C VAL A 247 -21.39 22.97 13.15
N ASN A 248 -21.03 23.78 14.13
CA ASN A 248 -21.98 24.38 15.06
C ASN A 248 -22.27 25.81 14.63
N LEU A 249 -23.52 26.25 14.79
CA LEU A 249 -23.87 27.65 14.62
C LEU A 249 -23.21 28.43 15.77
N GLY A 250 -22.47 29.49 15.43
CA GLY A 250 -21.90 30.37 16.45
C GLY A 250 -22.99 30.93 17.37
N PRO A 251 -22.70 31.17 18.66
CA PRO A 251 -23.71 31.64 19.59
C PRO A 251 -24.35 32.95 19.08
N PRO A 252 -25.68 33.09 19.12
CA PRO A 252 -26.35 34.30 18.68
C PRO A 252 -25.87 35.50 19.52
N PRO A 253 -25.80 36.72 18.94
CA PRO A 253 -25.45 37.92 19.70
C PRO A 253 -26.48 38.15 20.82
N ALA A 254 -26.06 37.87 22.06
CA ALA A 254 -26.58 38.26 23.38
C ALA A 254 -28.09 38.24 23.71
N ALA A 255 -29.01 37.92 22.81
CA ALA A 255 -30.46 38.09 23.02
C ALA A 255 -31.31 36.82 22.91
N ALA A 256 -30.71 35.64 22.69
CA ALA A 256 -31.43 34.37 22.59
C ALA A 256 -30.81 33.28 23.48
N ALA A 257 -30.45 33.64 24.71
CA ALA A 257 -30.02 32.68 25.73
C ALA A 257 -31.25 32.02 26.37
N ASN A 258 -31.97 31.17 25.62
CA ASN A 258 -32.99 30.24 26.14
C ASN A 258 -33.39 29.19 25.09
N CYS A 259 -32.42 28.45 24.55
CA CYS A 259 -32.66 27.13 23.98
C CYS A 259 -31.35 26.33 24.03
N GLY A 260 -31.27 25.31 24.88
CA GLY A 260 -30.03 24.58 25.19
C GLY A 260 -29.53 23.63 24.10
N LYS A 261 -29.85 23.84 22.82
CA LYS A 261 -29.35 23.06 21.70
C LYS A 261 -28.74 24.01 20.67
N GLU A 262 -27.42 23.95 20.52
CA GLU A 262 -26.72 24.59 19.41
C GLU A 262 -27.19 23.94 18.11
N ASP A 263 -27.64 24.74 17.14
CA ASP A 263 -27.94 24.24 15.80
C ASP A 263 -26.65 23.69 15.18
N MET A 264 -26.71 22.45 14.66
CA MET A 264 -25.56 21.74 14.13
C MET A 264 -25.92 21.03 12.83
N VAL A 265 -25.03 21.13 11.85
CA VAL A 265 -25.07 20.26 10.65
C VAL A 265 -24.00 19.21 10.82
N LEU A 266 -24.40 17.94 10.73
CA LEU A 266 -23.51 16.80 10.92
C LEU A 266 -23.67 15.81 9.77
N VAL A 267 -22.56 15.20 9.39
CA VAL A 267 -22.53 14.03 8.51
C VAL A 267 -21.69 12.94 9.18
N ASP A 268 -22.17 11.70 9.11
CA ASP A 268 -21.42 10.49 9.44
C ASP A 268 -21.29 9.67 8.16
N MET A 269 -20.06 9.42 7.73
CA MET A 269 -19.79 8.84 6.43
C MET A 269 -18.65 7.83 6.45
N HIS A 270 -18.65 6.96 5.46
CA HIS A 270 -17.53 6.09 5.16
C HIS A 270 -16.51 6.80 4.26
N ILE A 271 -15.24 6.84 4.68
CA ILE A 271 -14.18 7.49 3.90
C ILE A 271 -13.83 6.62 2.68
N ARG A 272 -13.99 7.18 1.49
CA ARG A 272 -13.54 6.54 0.25
C ARG A 272 -12.03 6.56 0.14
N SER A 273 -11.47 5.54 -0.52
CA SER A 273 -10.06 5.48 -0.87
C SER A 273 -9.88 5.81 -2.35
N SER A 274 -8.90 6.62 -2.70
CA SER A 274 -8.59 7.00 -4.08
C SER A 274 -7.09 7.04 -4.34
N SER A 275 -6.65 6.58 -5.52
CA SER A 275 -5.29 6.79 -6.05
C SER A 275 -5.03 8.24 -6.46
N SER A 276 -6.08 9.04 -6.63
CA SER A 276 -6.03 10.44 -7.05
C SER A 276 -6.98 11.25 -6.15
N PRO A 277 -6.65 11.42 -4.86
CA PRO A 277 -7.48 12.16 -3.93
C PRO A 277 -7.61 13.61 -4.40
N GLY A 278 -8.83 14.15 -4.48
CA GLY A 278 -9.10 15.52 -4.94
C GLY A 278 -9.29 15.68 -6.46
N ALA A 279 -9.27 14.61 -7.25
CA ALA A 279 -9.61 14.67 -8.67
C ALA A 279 -11.09 15.01 -8.91
N VAL A 280 -11.95 14.68 -7.95
CA VAL A 280 -13.38 14.99 -7.96
C VAL A 280 -13.59 16.25 -7.12
N ALA A 281 -14.42 17.18 -7.60
CA ALA A 281 -14.80 18.35 -6.83
C ALA A 281 -15.55 17.92 -5.57
N ALA A 282 -15.37 18.64 -4.46
CA ALA A 282 -15.99 18.27 -3.19
C ALA A 282 -17.53 18.14 -3.26
N ALA A 283 -18.18 18.85 -4.19
CA ALA A 283 -19.63 18.80 -4.43
C ALA A 283 -20.08 17.56 -5.22
N ASP A 284 -19.19 16.99 -6.03
CA ASP A 284 -19.46 15.82 -6.88
C ASP A 284 -19.06 14.51 -6.18
N GLU A 285 -18.42 14.61 -5.01
CA GLU A 285 -18.18 13.45 -4.16
C GLU A 285 -19.53 12.88 -3.70
N PRO A 286 -19.70 11.54 -3.63
CA PRO A 286 -21.00 10.97 -3.28
C PRO A 286 -21.36 11.17 -1.80
N THR A 287 -20.42 11.69 -1.00
CA THR A 287 -20.63 11.97 0.41
C THR A 287 -19.78 13.18 0.81
N PHE A 288 -20.46 14.22 1.29
CA PHE A 288 -19.87 15.49 1.72
C PHE A 288 -20.72 16.09 2.85
N LEU A 289 -20.11 17.01 3.61
CA LEU A 289 -20.83 17.88 4.54
C LEU A 289 -21.22 19.17 3.80
N PRO A 290 -22.52 19.46 3.58
CA PRO A 290 -22.94 20.78 3.17
C PRO A 290 -22.84 21.74 4.35
N VAL A 291 -22.22 22.89 4.13
CA VAL A 291 -22.06 23.96 5.12
C VAL A 291 -22.79 25.20 4.61
N PRO A 292 -24.02 25.45 5.07
CA PRO A 292 -24.75 26.66 4.72
C PRO A 292 -24.00 27.92 5.18
N ARG A 293 -24.21 29.04 4.47
CA ARG A 293 -23.54 30.32 4.73
C ARG A 293 -23.60 30.78 6.20
N MET A 294 -24.69 30.50 6.91
CA MET A 294 -24.87 30.90 8.30
C MET A 294 -23.88 30.26 9.28
N TYR A 295 -23.25 29.15 8.90
CA TYR A 295 -22.22 28.46 9.69
C TYR A 295 -20.79 28.92 9.35
N LEU A 296 -20.64 29.78 8.34
CA LEU A 296 -19.34 30.33 7.96
C LEU A 296 -19.01 31.50 8.89
N VAL A 297 -17.77 31.56 9.35
CA VAL A 297 -17.25 32.66 10.16
C VAL A 297 -16.32 33.55 9.33
N PRO A 298 -16.32 34.87 9.53
CA PRO A 298 -15.31 35.72 8.93
C PRO A 298 -13.93 35.28 9.40
N ALA A 299 -12.99 35.14 8.46
CA ALA A 299 -11.60 34.87 8.79
C ALA A 299 -11.05 36.00 9.67
N ALA A 300 -10.16 35.68 10.61
CA ALA A 300 -9.56 36.65 11.52
C ALA A 300 -8.64 37.69 10.82
N ALA A 301 -8.46 37.60 9.49
CA ALA A 301 -7.67 38.52 8.70
C ALA A 301 -8.40 39.87 8.47
N ARG A 302 -7.64 40.97 8.48
CA ARG A 302 -8.08 42.38 8.44
C ARG A 302 -9.02 42.78 7.29
N ASP A 303 -9.19 41.95 6.27
CA ASP A 303 -9.92 42.30 5.04
C ASP A 303 -11.40 41.87 5.01
N GLY A 304 -11.91 41.15 6.02
CA GLY A 304 -13.35 40.90 6.21
C GLY A 304 -14.11 40.16 5.09
N THR A 305 -13.44 39.78 3.99
CA THR A 305 -14.05 39.15 2.81
C THR A 305 -13.83 37.64 2.74
N SER A 306 -12.84 37.11 3.46
CA SER A 306 -12.56 35.67 3.50
C SER A 306 -13.45 34.99 4.55
N MET A 307 -14.12 33.92 4.16
CA MET A 307 -14.93 33.08 5.05
C MET A 307 -14.16 31.81 5.42
N GLU A 308 -14.34 31.34 6.66
CA GLU A 308 -13.78 30.10 7.18
C GLU A 308 -14.90 29.16 7.65
N VAL A 309 -14.64 27.86 7.52
CA VAL A 309 -15.49 26.79 8.03
C VAL A 309 -14.91 26.31 9.37
N PRO A 310 -15.61 26.53 10.51
CA PRO A 310 -15.20 26.02 11.82
C PRO A 310 -15.60 24.55 11.94
N LEU A 311 -14.81 23.68 11.32
CA LEU A 311 -15.10 22.25 11.20
C LEU A 311 -14.62 21.47 12.43
N HIS A 312 -15.52 20.68 13.01
CA HIS A 312 -15.15 19.57 13.87
C HIS A 312 -15.08 18.29 13.04
N ILE A 313 -13.95 17.59 13.10
CA ILE A 313 -13.75 16.32 12.41
C ILE A 313 -13.27 15.23 13.39
N ARG A 314 -13.86 14.04 13.28
CA ARG A 314 -13.42 12.84 13.97
C ARG A 314 -13.33 11.69 12.98
N ILE A 315 -12.16 11.08 12.89
CA ILE A 315 -11.93 9.90 12.04
C ILE A 315 -11.81 8.69 12.95
N ASP A 316 -12.60 7.66 12.70
CA ASP A 316 -12.55 6.39 13.44
C ASP A 316 -12.06 5.26 12.52
N LYS A 317 -11.26 4.34 13.08
CA LYS A 317 -10.88 3.10 12.37
C LYS A 317 -12.04 2.13 12.49
N LEU A 318 -12.48 1.57 11.36
CA LEU A 318 -13.35 0.40 11.38
C LEU A 318 -12.49 -0.78 11.84
N SER A 319 -12.82 -1.37 12.99
CA SER A 319 -12.26 -2.66 13.35
C SER A 319 -12.56 -3.65 12.21
N PRO A 320 -11.63 -4.57 11.88
CA PRO A 320 -12.02 -5.71 11.08
C PRO A 320 -13.13 -6.40 11.87
N LEU A 321 -14.35 -6.38 11.35
CA LEU A 321 -15.39 -7.28 11.81
C LEU A 321 -14.73 -8.66 11.74
N SER A 322 -14.52 -9.30 12.88
CA SER A 322 -14.24 -10.72 12.90
C SER A 322 -15.31 -11.36 12.03
N ASP A 323 -14.92 -11.97 10.92
CA ASP A 323 -15.76 -12.89 10.14
C ASP A 323 -16.00 -14.15 11.01
N ALA A 324 -16.57 -13.96 12.20
CA ALA A 324 -17.15 -14.98 13.04
C ALA A 324 -18.61 -15.04 12.64
N LEU A 325 -18.87 -15.71 11.51
CA LEU A 325 -20.13 -16.32 11.09
C LEU A 325 -19.94 -16.80 9.64
N VAL A 326 -19.27 -17.95 9.46
CA VAL A 326 -19.77 -19.16 8.77
C VAL A 326 -18.97 -20.34 9.30
#